data_AF-A0A3C0IDH4-F1
#
_entry.id   AF-A0A3C0IDH4-F1
#
_cell.length_a   1.000
_cell.length_b   1.000
_cell.length_c   1.000
_cell.angle_alpha   90.00
_cell.angle_beta   90.00
_cell.angle_gamma   90.00
#
_symmetry.space_group_name_H-M   'P 1'
#
loop_
_entity.id
_entity.type
_entity.pdbx_description
1 polymer ?
#
loop_
_entity_poly.entity_id
_entity_poly.type
_entity_poly.pdbx_seq_one_letter_code
_entity_poly.pdbx_strand_id
1 'polypeptide(L)'
;NTDRNSVGFEINPEFIPFIQEKLEIHQQDLNGTTYEFLQQKPFVTDFEEAIQKLPYIFKDPHTLDKKIDVKKLQFGSKIDKDSSAKREELFTVKEVISPEKIRLSNNLLVKLLGVKEDPTINGKATDFLIEKTKGKKVFLKYDHVKYDNENNLLCYLYLENKTFINAHLIKNGLALVDESVNFKYKNKFLALLETQASK
;
A
#
# COMPACT_ATOMS: atom_id res chain seq x y z
N ASN A 1 19.61 11.78 -47.22
CA ASN A 1 18.63 12.27 -46.24
C ASN A 1 17.27 11.75 -46.68
N THR A 2 16.46 11.17 -45.79
CA THR A 2 15.25 10.39 -46.16
C THR A 2 13.91 11.11 -45.92
N ASP A 3 13.91 12.43 -45.73
CA ASP A 3 12.70 13.26 -45.46
C ASP A 3 11.71 12.59 -44.49
N ARG A 4 12.24 12.12 -43.35
CA ARG A 4 11.45 11.41 -42.35
C ARG A 4 10.85 12.39 -41.35
N ASN A 5 9.57 12.19 -41.06
CA ASN A 5 8.87 12.86 -39.99
C ASN A 5 8.71 11.92 -38.79
N SER A 6 8.91 12.45 -37.59
CA SER A 6 8.70 11.73 -36.32
C SER A 6 7.67 12.47 -35.49
N VAL A 7 6.77 11.73 -34.84
CA VAL A 7 5.75 12.30 -33.95
C VAL A 7 5.84 11.60 -32.60
N GLY A 8 5.87 12.38 -31.53
CA GLY A 8 5.83 11.92 -30.15
C GLY A 8 4.61 12.46 -29.44
N PHE A 9 4.08 11.68 -28.49
CA PHE A 9 3.01 12.10 -27.61
C PHE A 9 3.53 12.14 -26.18
N GLU A 10 3.32 13.26 -25.48
CA GLU A 10 3.64 13.41 -24.07
C GLU A 10 2.36 13.77 -23.32
N ILE A 11 2.08 13.00 -22.26
CA ILE A 11 0.87 13.16 -21.45
C ILE A 11 1.15 14.09 -20.27
N ASN A 12 2.38 14.09 -19.75
CA ASN A 12 2.78 14.89 -18.62
C ASN A 12 3.46 16.20 -19.10
N PRO A 13 2.79 17.36 -18.97
CA PRO A 13 3.32 18.64 -19.45
C PRO A 13 4.63 19.06 -18.76
N GLU A 14 4.93 18.51 -17.58
CA GLU A 14 6.17 18.81 -16.85
C GLU A 14 7.43 18.29 -17.54
N PHE A 15 7.29 17.31 -18.45
CA PHE A 15 8.42 16.78 -19.23
C PHE A 15 8.75 17.62 -20.47
N ILE A 16 7.85 18.50 -20.92
CA ILE A 16 8.04 19.32 -22.13
C ILE A 16 9.34 20.15 -22.09
N PRO A 17 9.69 20.86 -21.00
CA PRO A 17 10.94 21.62 -20.94
C PRO A 17 12.19 20.72 -21.12
N PHE A 18 12.18 19.53 -20.53
CA PHE A 18 13.28 18.57 -20.66
C PHE A 18 13.38 18.00 -22.08
N ILE A 19 12.23 17.76 -22.73
CA ILE A 19 12.20 17.32 -24.13
C ILE A 19 12.77 18.42 -25.04
N GLN A 20 12.38 19.68 -24.82
CA GLN A 20 12.92 20.82 -25.57
C GLN A 20 14.44 20.98 -25.39
N GLU A 21 14.93 20.82 -24.17
CA GLU A 21 16.36 20.82 -23.86
C GLU A 21 17.08 19.66 -24.60
N LYS A 22 16.52 18.44 -24.55
CA LYS A 22 17.12 17.26 -25.18
C LYS A 22 17.11 17.28 -26.70
N LEU A 23 16.13 17.96 -27.31
CA LEU A 23 16.07 18.17 -28.75
C LEU A 23 16.94 19.34 -29.22
N GLU A 24 17.60 20.04 -28.29
CA GLU A 24 18.51 21.16 -28.57
C GLU A 24 17.88 22.18 -29.54
N ILE A 25 16.60 22.52 -29.33
CA ILE A 25 15.79 23.34 -30.24
C ILE A 25 16.38 24.74 -30.54
N HIS A 26 17.36 25.17 -29.76
CA HIS A 26 18.06 26.45 -29.89
C HIS A 26 19.36 26.35 -30.69
N GLN A 27 19.82 25.15 -31.02
CA GLN A 27 21.02 24.93 -31.81
C GLN A 27 20.73 25.18 -33.30
N GLN A 28 21.58 25.97 -33.95
CA GLN A 28 21.50 26.20 -35.39
C GLN A 28 22.07 24.98 -36.12
N ASP A 29 21.23 24.01 -36.43
CA ASP A 29 21.62 22.88 -37.27
C ASP A 29 21.99 23.35 -38.68
N LEU A 30 23.07 22.78 -39.24
CA LEU A 30 23.53 23.05 -40.61
C LEU A 30 22.48 22.70 -41.66
N ASN A 31 21.66 21.68 -41.38
CA ASN A 31 20.50 21.27 -42.17
C ASN A 31 19.27 21.35 -41.27
N GLY A 32 18.58 22.50 -41.28
CA GLY A 32 17.54 22.86 -40.30
C GLY A 32 16.48 21.78 -40.06
N THR A 33 16.52 21.19 -38.86
CA THR A 33 15.42 20.39 -38.32
C THR A 33 14.35 21.33 -37.77
N THR A 34 13.09 21.11 -38.13
CA THR A 34 11.96 21.89 -37.59
C THR A 34 11.26 21.11 -36.49
N TYR A 35 10.95 21.80 -35.40
CA TYR A 35 10.26 21.23 -34.24
C TYR A 35 8.95 21.98 -34.01
N GLU A 36 7.85 21.24 -33.88
CA GLU A 36 6.53 21.78 -33.58
C GLU A 36 5.99 21.12 -32.31
N PHE A 37 5.59 21.95 -31.34
CA PHE A 37 4.99 21.49 -30.08
C PHE A 37 3.53 21.91 -30.05
N LEU A 38 2.64 20.94 -30.21
CA LEU A 38 1.20 21.15 -30.19
C LEU A 38 0.60 20.67 -28.88
N GLN A 39 -0.10 21.57 -28.18
CA GLN A 39 -0.87 21.21 -27.00
C GLN A 39 -2.31 20.94 -27.40
N GLN A 40 -2.80 19.73 -27.13
CA GLN A 40 -4.20 19.40 -27.33
C GLN A 40 -5.08 20.19 -26.36
N LYS A 41 -6.07 20.90 -26.88
CA LYS A 41 -7.07 21.58 -26.05
C LYS A 41 -7.91 20.54 -25.30
N PRO A 42 -8.28 20.80 -24.03
CA PRO A 42 -9.16 19.90 -23.30
C PRO A 42 -10.50 19.80 -24.04
N PHE A 43 -10.94 18.58 -24.31
CA PHE A 43 -12.24 18.30 -24.88
C PHE A 43 -12.96 17.33 -23.95
N VAL A 44 -14.25 17.55 -23.74
CA VAL A 44 -15.09 16.70 -22.89
C VAL A 44 -15.55 15.54 -23.76
N THR A 45 -14.99 14.36 -23.56
CA THR A 45 -15.45 13.13 -24.20
C THR A 45 -15.46 12.02 -23.17
N ASP A 46 -16.56 11.28 -23.14
CA ASP A 46 -16.65 10.06 -22.38
C ASP A 46 -15.89 8.95 -23.11
N PHE A 47 -14.67 8.70 -22.64
CA PHE A 47 -13.82 7.66 -23.21
C PHE A 47 -14.38 6.26 -22.96
N GLU A 48 -15.16 6.03 -21.89
CA GLU A 48 -15.76 4.72 -21.66
C GLU A 48 -16.81 4.42 -22.73
N GLU A 49 -17.69 5.37 -23.03
CA GLU A 49 -18.67 5.21 -24.12
C GLU A 49 -18.00 5.06 -25.50
N ALA A 50 -16.90 5.78 -25.74
CA ALA A 50 -16.16 5.68 -26.99
C ALA A 50 -15.47 4.32 -27.17
N ILE A 51 -14.87 3.78 -26.10
CA ILE A 51 -14.23 2.46 -26.10
C ILE A 51 -15.25 1.36 -26.37
N GLN A 52 -16.47 1.46 -25.81
CA GLN A 52 -17.54 0.50 -26.04
C GLN A 52 -17.99 0.39 -27.51
N LYS A 53 -17.80 1.48 -28.29
CA LYS A 53 -18.14 1.53 -29.72
C LYS A 53 -17.04 0.93 -30.61
N LEU A 54 -15.88 0.58 -30.05
CA LEU A 54 -14.78 -0.01 -30.83
C LEU A 54 -15.14 -1.43 -31.29
N PRO A 55 -14.78 -1.82 -32.53
CA PRO A 55 -15.06 -3.17 -33.05
C PRO A 55 -14.42 -4.30 -32.22
N TYR A 56 -13.37 -3.96 -31.48
CA TYR A 56 -12.63 -4.89 -30.65
C TYR A 56 -12.17 -4.19 -29.37
N ILE A 57 -12.41 -4.84 -28.23
CA ILE A 57 -11.99 -4.40 -26.91
C ILE A 57 -11.14 -5.52 -26.33
N PHE A 58 -9.82 -5.29 -26.24
CA PHE A 58 -8.91 -6.25 -25.63
C PHE A 58 -9.26 -6.40 -24.15
N LYS A 59 -9.45 -7.65 -23.71
CA LYS A 59 -9.55 -8.02 -22.30
C LYS A 59 -8.39 -8.95 -22.00
N ASP A 60 -7.49 -8.52 -21.13
CA ASP A 60 -6.37 -9.34 -20.70
C ASP A 60 -6.92 -10.60 -20.00
N PRO A 61 -6.56 -11.82 -20.44
CA PRO A 61 -6.95 -13.04 -19.75
C PRO A 61 -6.34 -13.13 -18.34
N HIS A 62 -5.23 -12.44 -18.10
CA HIS A 62 -4.58 -12.34 -16.80
C HIS A 62 -4.74 -10.94 -16.26
N THR A 63 -5.78 -10.74 -15.44
CA THR A 63 -5.89 -9.52 -14.66
C THR A 63 -4.70 -9.43 -13.72
N LEU A 64 -3.89 -8.37 -13.87
CA LEU A 64 -2.90 -7.98 -12.87
C LEU A 64 -3.67 -7.47 -11.64
N ASP A 65 -4.18 -8.39 -10.82
CA ASP A 65 -4.83 -8.07 -9.56
C ASP A 65 -3.79 -7.52 -8.59
N LYS A 66 -3.74 -6.19 -8.51
CA LYS A 66 -2.95 -5.50 -7.50
C LYS A 66 -3.55 -5.83 -6.13
N LYS A 67 -2.93 -6.77 -5.41
CA LYS A 67 -3.29 -7.11 -4.02
C LYS A 67 -3.32 -5.88 -3.10
N ILE A 68 -2.56 -4.85 -3.45
CA ILE A 68 -2.52 -3.59 -2.74
C ILE A 68 -2.15 -2.47 -3.70
N ASP A 69 -2.69 -1.28 -3.43
CA ASP A 69 -2.21 -0.06 -4.07
C ASP A 69 -0.75 0.18 -3.67
N VAL A 70 0.15 0.10 -4.65
CA VAL A 70 1.59 0.31 -4.50
C VAL A 70 1.93 1.66 -3.88
N LYS A 71 1.07 2.68 -4.06
CA LYS A 71 1.26 4.00 -3.46
C LYS A 71 1.09 4.00 -1.94
N LYS A 72 0.37 3.03 -1.38
CA LYS A 72 0.14 2.90 0.09
C LYS A 72 1.31 2.27 0.83
N LEU A 73 2.17 1.51 0.12
CA LEU A 73 3.34 0.84 0.69
C LEU A 73 4.60 1.29 -0.06
N GLN A 74 5.09 2.48 0.27
CA GLN A 74 6.31 3.02 -0.32
C GLN A 74 7.53 2.53 0.48
N PHE A 75 8.33 1.64 -0.12
CA PHE A 75 9.57 1.14 0.48
C PHE A 75 10.77 2.05 0.17
N GLY A 76 10.61 3.36 0.36
CA GLY A 76 11.66 4.35 0.07
C GLY A 76 11.83 4.70 -1.42
N SER A 77 11.09 4.05 -2.32
CA SER A 77 11.00 4.44 -3.74
C SER A 77 10.03 5.60 -3.90
N LYS A 78 10.42 6.64 -4.65
CA LYS A 78 9.51 7.72 -5.09
C LYS A 78 8.72 7.22 -6.29
N ILE A 79 7.46 6.83 -6.07
CA ILE A 79 6.55 6.41 -7.13
C ILE A 79 5.74 7.61 -7.65
N ASP A 80 5.71 8.71 -6.89
CA ASP A 80 4.98 9.93 -7.23
C ASP A 80 5.80 11.19 -6.88
N LYS A 81 5.49 12.32 -7.52
CA LYS A 81 6.14 13.63 -7.27
C LYS A 81 5.94 14.09 -5.82
N ASP A 82 4.77 13.77 -5.26
CA ASP A 82 4.40 14.06 -3.86
C ASP A 82 4.92 13.00 -2.87
N SER A 83 5.57 11.94 -3.35
CA SER A 83 6.13 10.90 -2.48
C SER A 83 7.32 11.45 -1.73
N SER A 84 7.14 11.76 -0.45
CA SER A 84 8.25 12.12 0.42
C SER A 84 9.22 10.93 0.51
N ALA A 85 10.52 11.17 0.27
CA ALA A 85 11.55 10.12 0.38
C ALA A 85 11.72 9.58 1.81
N LYS A 86 11.02 10.17 2.79
CA LYS A 86 11.03 9.72 4.17
C LYS A 86 10.07 8.54 4.28
N ARG A 87 10.65 7.39 4.57
CA ARG A 87 9.98 6.21 5.09
C ARG A 87 9.07 6.66 6.24
N GLU A 88 7.76 6.73 6.02
CA GLU A 88 6.81 6.81 7.13
C GLU A 88 6.85 5.42 7.80
N GLU A 89 7.81 5.23 8.69
CA GLU A 89 7.89 4.02 9.53
C GLU A 89 6.75 3.97 10.54
N LEU A 90 6.08 5.10 10.78
CA LEU A 90 5.10 5.30 11.83
C LEU A 90 3.76 5.73 11.25
N PHE A 91 2.72 4.98 11.59
CA PHE A 91 1.32 5.23 11.28
C PHE A 91 0.55 5.59 12.56
N THR A 92 -0.67 6.07 12.43
CA THR A 92 -1.65 6.08 13.52
C THR A 92 -2.77 5.11 13.18
N VAL A 93 -3.41 4.53 14.21
CA VAL A 93 -4.60 3.68 14.01
C VAL A 93 -5.80 4.59 13.79
N LYS A 94 -6.43 4.47 12.62
CA LYS A 94 -7.62 5.24 12.25
C LYS A 94 -8.87 4.64 12.90
N GLU A 95 -9.01 3.32 12.82
CA GLU A 95 -10.09 2.56 13.43
C GLU A 95 -9.65 1.11 13.68
N VAL A 96 -10.27 0.48 14.68
CA VAL A 96 -10.13 -0.95 14.98
C VAL A 96 -11.43 -1.62 14.50
N ILE A 97 -11.31 -2.55 13.55
CA ILE A 97 -12.47 -3.23 12.94
C ILE A 97 -12.80 -4.50 13.72
N SER A 98 -11.77 -5.26 14.09
CA SER A 98 -11.87 -6.41 14.99
C SER A 98 -10.57 -6.58 15.76
N PRO A 99 -10.50 -7.47 16.77
CA PRO A 99 -9.26 -7.77 17.48
C PRO A 99 -8.11 -8.22 16.58
N GLU A 100 -8.43 -8.76 15.40
CA GLU A 100 -7.47 -9.14 14.37
C GLU A 100 -7.23 -8.06 13.31
N LYS A 101 -8.23 -7.23 12.97
CA LYS A 101 -8.18 -6.32 11.81
C LYS A 101 -8.22 -4.85 12.23
N ILE A 102 -7.27 -4.07 11.73
CA ILE A 102 -7.16 -2.63 12.00
C ILE A 102 -6.98 -1.85 10.70
N ARG A 103 -7.44 -0.59 10.70
CA ARG A 103 -7.20 0.36 9.62
C ARG A 103 -6.24 1.45 10.08
N LEU A 104 -5.21 1.69 9.30
CA LEU A 104 -4.19 2.71 9.58
C LEU A 104 -4.56 4.06 8.94
N SER A 105 -3.82 5.10 9.28
CA SER A 105 -3.99 6.48 8.78
C SER A 105 -3.94 6.59 7.26
N ASN A 106 -3.12 5.78 6.58
CA ASN A 106 -3.04 5.69 5.13
C ASN A 106 -4.17 4.84 4.48
N ASN A 107 -5.23 4.54 5.23
CA ASN A 107 -6.34 3.66 4.84
C ASN A 107 -5.89 2.23 4.49
N LEU A 108 -4.73 1.80 4.96
CA LEU A 108 -4.28 0.42 4.84
C LEU A 108 -5.02 -0.45 5.86
N LEU A 109 -5.63 -1.53 5.37
CA LEU A 109 -6.20 -2.60 6.19
C LEU A 109 -5.14 -3.65 6.46
N VAL A 110 -4.90 -3.95 7.74
CA VAL A 110 -3.93 -4.97 8.14
C VAL A 110 -4.54 -5.93 9.14
N LYS A 111 -4.08 -7.19 9.08
CA LYS A 111 -4.46 -8.27 9.98
C LYS A 111 -3.27 -8.62 10.89
N LEU A 112 -3.52 -8.72 12.19
CA LEU A 112 -2.52 -9.05 13.20
C LEU A 112 -2.13 -10.53 13.09
N LEU A 113 -0.87 -10.79 12.72
CA LEU A 113 -0.37 -12.14 12.55
C LEU A 113 -0.30 -12.89 13.90
N GLY A 114 -0.79 -14.13 13.89
CA GLY A 114 -0.78 -15.04 15.05
C GLY A 114 -1.84 -14.75 16.11
N VAL A 115 -2.74 -13.80 15.86
CA VAL A 115 -3.86 -13.43 16.73
C VAL A 115 -5.14 -13.97 16.13
N LYS A 116 -5.93 -14.67 16.94
CA LYS A 116 -7.26 -15.16 16.58
C LYS A 116 -8.32 -14.56 17.50
N GLU A 117 -9.44 -14.12 16.93
CA GLU A 117 -10.55 -13.55 17.67
C GLU A 117 -11.27 -14.60 18.52
N ASP A 118 -11.80 -14.16 19.65
CA ASP A 118 -12.63 -14.97 20.53
C ASP A 118 -13.98 -14.25 20.69
N PRO A 119 -15.07 -14.82 20.12
CA PRO A 119 -16.39 -14.21 20.12
C PRO A 119 -16.89 -13.77 21.50
N THR A 120 -16.44 -14.44 22.57
CA THR A 120 -16.89 -14.15 23.94
C THR A 120 -16.31 -12.86 24.52
N ILE A 121 -15.14 -12.42 24.03
CA ILE A 121 -14.35 -11.30 24.60
C ILE A 121 -14.00 -10.22 23.57
N ASN A 122 -14.48 -10.34 22.33
CA ASN A 122 -14.19 -9.42 21.22
C ASN A 122 -14.39 -7.93 21.57
N GLY A 123 -15.44 -7.59 22.35
CA GLY A 123 -15.67 -6.21 22.79
C GLY A 123 -14.50 -5.66 23.62
N LYS A 124 -14.11 -6.40 24.66
CA LYS A 124 -12.99 -6.01 25.55
C LYS A 124 -11.66 -5.92 24.81
N ALA A 125 -11.43 -6.82 23.86
CA ALA A 125 -10.21 -6.83 23.05
C ALA A 125 -10.12 -5.61 22.13
N THR A 126 -11.26 -5.22 21.54
CA THR A 126 -11.38 -4.02 20.69
C THR A 126 -11.15 -2.75 21.52
N ASP A 127 -11.78 -2.64 22.67
CA ASP A 127 -11.59 -1.51 23.60
C ASP A 127 -10.13 -1.40 24.05
N PHE A 128 -9.49 -2.53 24.36
CA PHE A 128 -8.07 -2.56 24.71
C PHE A 128 -7.17 -2.04 23.59
N LEU A 129 -7.44 -2.43 22.33
CA LEU A 129 -6.70 -1.93 21.18
C LEU A 129 -6.91 -0.43 20.98
N ILE A 130 -8.14 0.04 21.08
CA ILE A 130 -8.47 1.47 20.97
C ILE A 130 -7.70 2.24 22.06
N GLU A 131 -7.84 1.86 23.32
CA GLU A 131 -7.18 2.54 24.44
C GLU A 131 -5.64 2.49 24.36
N LYS A 132 -5.06 1.38 23.88
CA LYS A 132 -3.60 1.28 23.73
C LYS A 132 -3.04 2.07 22.55
N THR A 133 -3.80 2.20 21.47
CA THR A 133 -3.35 2.85 20.22
C THR A 133 -3.80 4.31 20.11
N LYS A 134 -4.77 4.75 20.91
CA LYS A 134 -5.26 6.13 20.95
C LYS A 134 -4.13 7.12 21.24
N GLY A 135 -3.97 8.08 20.33
CA GLY A 135 -2.97 9.15 20.42
C GLY A 135 -1.51 8.70 20.26
N LYS A 136 -1.26 7.43 19.91
CA LYS A 136 0.10 6.89 19.76
C LYS A 136 0.39 6.51 18.32
N LYS A 137 1.66 6.58 17.96
CA LYS A 137 2.14 6.07 16.68
C LYS A 137 2.46 4.58 16.78
N VAL A 138 2.24 3.87 15.67
CA VAL A 138 2.48 2.44 15.51
C VAL A 138 3.37 2.19 14.30
N PHE A 139 4.18 1.15 14.34
CA PHE A 139 4.90 0.65 13.17
C PHE A 139 4.61 -0.82 12.94
N LEU A 140 4.78 -1.24 11.69
CA LEU A 140 4.51 -2.61 11.25
C LEU A 140 5.83 -3.36 11.05
N LYS A 141 5.87 -4.62 11.48
CA LYS A 141 6.88 -5.58 11.02
C LYS A 141 6.20 -6.73 10.29
N TYR A 142 6.86 -7.24 9.27
CA TYR A 142 6.39 -8.36 8.47
C TYR A 142 7.17 -9.63 8.81
N ASP A 143 6.52 -10.78 8.65
CA ASP A 143 7.17 -12.09 8.66
C ASP A 143 7.36 -12.58 7.21
N HIS A 144 7.76 -13.84 7.05
CA HIS A 144 7.88 -14.51 5.76
C HIS A 144 6.54 -14.61 5.02
N VAL A 145 5.43 -14.86 5.72
CA VAL A 145 4.08 -14.80 5.15
C VAL A 145 3.53 -13.39 5.28
N LYS A 146 3.32 -12.70 4.15
CA LYS A 146 2.80 -11.33 4.11
C LYS A 146 1.31 -11.23 3.86
N TYR A 147 0.70 -12.22 3.22
CA TYR A 147 -0.71 -12.21 2.86
C TYR A 147 -1.35 -13.53 3.23
N ASP A 148 -2.60 -13.50 3.68
CA ASP A 148 -3.44 -14.68 3.81
C ASP A 148 -4.19 -15.00 2.51
N ASN A 149 -4.98 -16.07 2.52
CA ASN A 149 -5.80 -16.52 1.38
C ASN A 149 -6.92 -15.52 1.02
N GLU A 150 -7.30 -14.64 1.96
CA GLU A 150 -8.28 -13.57 1.75
C GLU A 150 -7.63 -12.27 1.24
N ASN A 151 -6.34 -12.28 0.91
CA ASN A 151 -5.53 -11.11 0.54
C ASN A 151 -5.42 -10.03 1.64
N ASN A 152 -5.63 -10.36 2.91
CA ASN A 152 -5.33 -9.44 4.01
C ASN A 152 -3.81 -9.35 4.23
N LEU A 153 -3.29 -8.14 4.47
CA LEU A 153 -1.88 -7.92 4.78
C LEU A 153 -1.59 -8.33 6.24
N LEU A 154 -0.78 -9.36 6.42
CA LEU A 154 -0.39 -9.90 7.73
C LEU A 154 0.80 -9.13 8.31
N CYS A 155 0.69 -8.70 9.56
CA CYS A 155 1.77 -7.97 10.22
C CYS A 155 1.81 -8.13 11.74
N TYR A 156 2.96 -7.78 12.30
CA TYR A 156 3.16 -7.52 13.72
C TYR A 156 3.05 -6.03 13.97
N LEU A 157 2.14 -5.66 14.88
CA LEU A 157 1.93 -4.27 15.26
C LEU A 157 2.74 -3.94 16.51
N TYR A 158 3.49 -2.84 16.43
CA TYR A 158 4.24 -2.29 17.55
C TYR A 158 3.86 -0.83 17.77
N LEU A 159 3.79 -0.42 19.03
CA LEU A 159 3.74 1.01 19.38
C LEU A 159 5.14 1.63 19.22
N GLU A 160 5.21 2.95 19.10
CA GLU A 160 6.48 3.71 19.02
C GLU A 160 7.46 3.39 20.16
N ASN A 161 6.95 3.07 21.36
CA ASN A 161 7.73 2.64 22.51
C ASN A 161 8.17 1.15 22.44
N LYS A 162 8.03 0.51 21.27
CA LYS A 162 8.34 -0.89 20.96
C LYS A 162 7.47 -1.92 21.70
N THR A 163 6.34 -1.51 22.28
CA THR A 163 5.37 -2.45 22.86
C THR A 163 4.79 -3.34 21.76
N PHE A 164 4.87 -4.66 21.95
CA PHE A 164 4.39 -5.63 20.96
C PHE A 164 2.91 -5.93 21.17
N ILE A 165 2.04 -5.33 20.35
CA ILE A 165 0.58 -5.38 20.55
C ILE A 165 0.04 -6.81 20.40
N ASN A 166 0.45 -7.55 19.37
CA ASN A 166 -0.02 -8.92 19.15
C ASN A 166 0.21 -9.82 20.38
N ALA A 167 1.41 -9.75 20.98
CA ALA A 167 1.73 -10.51 22.18
C ALA A 167 0.97 -10.02 23.41
N HIS A 168 0.70 -8.72 23.52
CA HIS A 168 -0.06 -8.15 24.63
C HIS A 168 -1.53 -8.59 24.64
N LEU A 169 -2.14 -8.75 23.46
CA LEU A 169 -3.49 -9.30 23.35
C LEU A 169 -3.56 -10.71 23.94
N ILE A 170 -2.65 -11.58 23.52
CA ILE A 170 -2.60 -12.99 23.96
C ILE A 170 -2.25 -13.06 25.45
N LYS A 171 -1.26 -12.30 25.91
CA LYS A 171 -0.83 -12.28 27.32
C LYS A 171 -1.96 -11.87 28.28
N ASN A 172 -2.85 -10.98 27.84
CA ASN A 172 -3.98 -10.51 28.64
C ASN A 172 -5.24 -11.37 28.46
N GLY A 173 -5.17 -12.47 27.70
CA GLY A 173 -6.33 -13.32 27.43
C GLY A 173 -7.41 -12.60 26.62
N LEU A 174 -7.04 -11.63 25.78
CA LEU A 174 -7.95 -10.86 24.93
C LEU A 174 -8.08 -11.42 23.52
N ALA A 175 -7.26 -12.42 23.18
CA ALA A 175 -7.29 -13.11 21.90
C ALA A 175 -6.66 -14.49 22.03
N LEU A 176 -7.04 -15.39 21.14
CA LEU A 176 -6.47 -16.72 21.00
C LEU A 176 -5.24 -16.69 20.08
N VAL A 177 -4.47 -17.78 20.08
CA VAL A 177 -3.35 -17.95 19.15
C VAL A 177 -3.87 -18.60 17.88
N ASP A 178 -3.57 -17.99 16.72
CA ASP A 178 -3.85 -18.62 15.43
C ASP A 178 -2.77 -19.67 15.13
N GLU A 179 -3.13 -20.94 15.15
CA GLU A 179 -2.19 -22.03 14.86
C GLU A 179 -2.10 -22.40 13.37
N SER A 180 -2.99 -21.85 12.53
CA SER A 180 -3.13 -22.21 11.11
C SER A 180 -1.91 -21.84 10.26
N VAL A 181 -1.19 -20.79 10.66
CA VAL A 181 -0.01 -20.28 9.95
C VAL A 181 1.24 -20.54 10.78
N ASN A 182 2.33 -20.94 10.14
CA ASN A 182 3.63 -20.97 10.79
C ASN A 182 4.24 -19.56 10.78
N PHE A 183 4.64 -19.04 11.94
CA PHE A 183 5.22 -17.71 12.07
C PHE A 183 6.31 -17.68 13.14
N LYS A 184 7.23 -16.73 13.03
CA LYS A 184 8.46 -16.64 13.82
C LYS A 184 8.24 -16.66 15.33
N TYR A 185 7.16 -16.02 15.80
CA TYR A 185 6.84 -15.90 17.23
C TYR A 185 5.85 -16.94 17.75
N LYS A 186 5.56 -18.03 17.01
CA LYS A 186 4.54 -19.03 17.40
C LYS A 186 4.78 -19.63 18.79
N ASN A 187 5.99 -20.14 19.04
CA ASN A 187 6.36 -20.71 20.35
C ASN A 187 6.24 -19.70 21.50
N LYS A 188 6.54 -18.42 21.22
CA LYS A 188 6.39 -17.34 22.21
C LYS A 188 4.92 -17.08 22.54
N PHE A 189 4.03 -17.14 21.56
CA PHE A 189 2.61 -16.92 21.76
C PHE A 189 1.97 -18.07 22.54
N LEU A 190 2.34 -19.32 22.23
CA LEU A 190 1.91 -20.50 22.97
C LEU A 190 2.35 -20.45 24.44
N ALA A 191 3.62 -20.12 24.72
CA ALA A 191 4.10 -19.99 26.10
C ALA A 191 3.38 -18.88 26.90
N LEU A 192 2.99 -17.77 26.22
CA LEU A 192 2.20 -16.71 26.85
C LEU A 192 0.78 -17.17 27.20
N LEU A 193 0.18 -18.02 26.34
CA LEU A 193 -1.14 -18.60 26.57
C LEU A 193 -1.12 -19.57 27.77
N GLU A 194 -0.12 -20.43 27.88
CA GLU A 194 0.06 -21.35 29.02
C GLU A 194 0.23 -20.62 30.36
N THR A 195 1.01 -19.52 30.35
CA THR A 195 1.23 -18.68 31.54
C THR A 195 -0.07 -17.99 31.99
N GLN A 196 -0.94 -17.63 31.05
CA GLN A 196 -2.24 -17.03 31.34
C GLN A 196 -3.21 -18.07 31.89
N ALA A 197 -3.24 -19.29 31.33
CA ALA A 197 -4.10 -20.38 31.82
C ALA A 197 -3.73 -20.85 33.25
N SER A 198 -2.50 -20.57 33.69
CA SER A 198 -2.01 -20.89 35.03
C SER A 198 -2.32 -19.81 36.09
N LYS A 199 -2.99 -18.70 35.71
CA LYS A 199 -3.38 -17.59 36.59
C LYS A 199 -4.88 -17.56 36.81
#